data_AF-A0A7Y5RVD1-F1
#
_entry.id   AF-A0A7Y5RVD1-F1
#
_cell.length_a   1.000
_cell.length_b   1.000
_cell.length_c   1.000
_cell.angle_alpha   90.00
_cell.angle_beta   90.00
_cell.angle_gamma   90.00
#
_symmetry.space_group_name_H-M   'P 1'
#
loop_
_entity.id
_entity.type
_entity.pdbx_description
1 polymer ?
#
loop_
_entity_poly.entity_id
_entity_poly.type
_entity_poly.pdbx_seq_one_letter_code
_entity_poly.pdbx_strand_id
1 'polypeptide(L)'
;MSLSPIGSGSSPITAVKHIASGTAIRVRRPGPVPHWSQWDDDRGRTSGPVKRRLQELFFRGDPKIRAEIAWITSESERDELARKGRVKVKVKESAGTTLTFTAALDNLEKSR
;
A
#
# COMPACT_ATOMS: atom_id res chain seq x y z
N MET A 1 -11.72 2.95 -47.95
CA MET A 1 -12.27 2.91 -46.57
C MET A 1 -11.50 1.85 -45.81
N SER A 2 -10.48 2.24 -45.05
CA SER A 2 -9.58 1.32 -44.34
C SER A 2 -10.03 1.24 -42.88
N LEU A 3 -10.49 0.07 -42.45
CA LEU A 3 -10.86 -0.18 -41.05
C LEU A 3 -9.59 -0.58 -40.29
N SER A 4 -9.15 0.29 -39.39
CA SER A 4 -8.08 -0.02 -38.43
C SER A 4 -8.61 -1.02 -37.38
N PRO A 5 -7.86 -2.08 -37.03
CA PRO A 5 -8.26 -2.95 -35.94
C PRO A 5 -8.05 -2.25 -34.59
N ILE A 6 -9.05 -2.41 -33.73
CA ILE A 6 -9.12 -1.93 -32.36
C ILE A 6 -8.10 -2.75 -31.57
N GLY A 7 -6.95 -2.14 -31.25
CA GLY A 7 -5.95 -2.74 -30.38
C GLY A 7 -6.53 -2.89 -28.97
N SER A 8 -6.99 -4.11 -28.65
CA SER A 8 -7.34 -4.52 -27.29
C SER A 8 -6.17 -4.27 -26.36
N GLY A 9 -6.31 -3.24 -25.51
CA GLY A 9 -5.40 -2.97 -24.40
C GLY A 9 -5.51 -4.07 -23.35
N SER A 10 -4.87 -5.21 -23.59
CA SER A 10 -4.53 -6.16 -22.53
C SER A 10 -3.18 -5.75 -21.96
N SER A 11 -3.18 -4.76 -21.08
CA SER A 11 -2.10 -4.62 -20.10
C SER A 11 -1.99 -5.95 -19.35
N PRO A 12 -0.82 -6.59 -19.31
CA PRO A 12 -0.68 -7.87 -18.64
C PRO A 12 -1.11 -7.69 -17.19
N ILE A 13 -2.15 -8.42 -16.78
CA ILE A 13 -2.46 -8.77 -15.39
C ILE A 13 -1.14 -9.18 -14.74
N THR A 14 -0.52 -8.19 -14.12
CA THR A 14 0.86 -8.26 -13.68
C THR A 14 0.86 -9.28 -12.56
N ALA A 15 1.69 -10.32 -12.70
CA ALA A 15 1.88 -11.36 -11.70
C ALA A 15 1.81 -10.74 -10.31
N VAL A 16 0.76 -11.10 -9.55
CA VAL A 16 0.50 -10.53 -8.23
C VAL A 16 1.73 -10.84 -7.40
N LYS A 17 2.57 -9.83 -7.18
CA LYS A 17 3.85 -9.97 -6.50
C LYS A 17 3.55 -10.37 -5.06
N HIS A 18 3.58 -11.67 -4.77
CA HIS A 18 3.32 -12.16 -3.42
C HIS A 18 4.42 -11.68 -2.48
N ILE A 19 4.12 -10.65 -1.67
CA ILE A 19 4.96 -10.21 -0.58
C ILE A 19 4.35 -10.77 0.70
N ALA A 20 5.12 -11.61 1.40
CA ALA A 20 4.66 -12.20 2.65
C ALA A 20 4.45 -11.12 3.71
N SER A 21 3.49 -11.35 4.61
CA SER A 21 3.31 -10.56 5.83
C SER A 21 4.61 -10.47 6.64
N GLY A 22 4.85 -9.32 7.29
CA GLY A 22 6.07 -9.06 8.04
C GLY A 22 7.30 -8.76 7.16
N THR A 23 7.17 -8.83 5.84
CA THR A 23 8.24 -8.38 4.94
C THR A 23 8.38 -6.87 5.03
N ALA A 24 9.60 -6.39 5.29
CA ALA A 24 9.93 -4.98 5.23
C ALA A 24 9.80 -4.49 3.78
N ILE A 25 9.13 -3.35 3.58
CA ILE A 25 8.81 -2.80 2.26
C ILE A 25 9.11 -1.30 2.17
N ARG A 26 9.22 -0.82 0.93
CA ARG A 26 9.29 0.60 0.58
C ARG A 26 8.41 0.89 -0.62
N VAL A 27 8.05 2.16 -0.77
CA VAL A 27 7.37 2.66 -1.96
C VAL A 27 8.36 2.76 -3.11
N ARG A 28 8.05 2.07 -4.21
CA ARG A 28 8.88 2.05 -5.42
C ARG A 28 8.81 3.36 -6.19
N ARG A 29 7.61 3.93 -6.33
CA ARG A 29 7.35 5.20 -7.02
C ARG A 29 6.72 6.18 -6.04
N PRO A 30 7.54 7.07 -5.42
CA PRO A 30 7.03 8.12 -4.55
C PRO A 30 6.02 9.02 -5.25
N GLY A 31 5.00 9.47 -4.52
CA GLY A 31 3.92 10.27 -5.07
C GLY A 31 2.89 10.71 -4.04
N PRO A 32 1.78 11.33 -4.49
CA PRO A 32 0.68 11.69 -3.60
C PRO A 32 0.01 10.43 -3.04
N VAL A 33 -0.62 10.60 -1.87
CA VAL A 33 -1.44 9.54 -1.26
C VAL A 33 -2.65 9.27 -2.18
N PRO A 34 -2.88 8.02 -2.61
CA PRO A 34 -4.06 7.69 -3.39
C PRO A 34 -5.35 7.95 -2.59
N HIS A 35 -6.41 8.47 -3.22
CA HIS A 35 -7.68 8.80 -2.54
C HIS A 35 -8.37 7.60 -1.87
N TRP A 36 -8.09 6.39 -2.34
CA TRP A 36 -8.63 5.14 -1.79
C TRP A 36 -7.77 4.58 -0.65
N SER A 37 -6.58 5.15 -0.40
CA SER A 37 -5.69 4.73 0.68
C SER A 37 -6.26 5.24 2.01
N GLN A 38 -6.85 4.32 2.77
CA GLN A 38 -7.41 4.61 4.08
C GLN A 38 -6.60 3.91 5.17
N TRP A 39 -6.47 4.57 6.31
CA TRP A 39 -5.92 3.99 7.52
C TRP A 39 -6.98 3.25 8.31
N ASP A 40 -6.56 2.23 9.04
CA ASP A 40 -7.40 1.56 10.02
C ASP A 40 -7.67 2.47 11.22
N ASP A 41 -8.81 2.24 11.88
CA ASP A 41 -9.07 2.84 13.17
C ASP A 41 -8.17 2.19 14.24
N ASP A 42 -7.40 3.02 14.94
CA ASP A 42 -6.52 2.62 16.03
C ASP A 42 -7.16 2.88 17.40
N ARG A 43 -8.48 3.09 17.42
CA ARG A 43 -9.29 3.41 18.61
C ARG A 43 -8.84 4.69 19.31
N GLY A 44 -8.43 5.68 18.53
CA GLY A 44 -8.04 7.00 19.02
C GLY A 44 -6.65 7.09 19.65
N ARG A 45 -5.79 6.07 19.48
CA ARG A 45 -4.41 6.11 20.00
C ARG A 45 -3.55 7.17 19.31
N THR A 46 -3.82 7.44 18.04
CA THR A 46 -3.08 8.40 17.21
C THR A 46 -4.04 9.44 16.66
N SER A 47 -3.66 10.71 16.74
CA SER A 47 -4.47 11.79 16.19
C SER A 47 -4.50 11.75 14.65
N GLY A 48 -5.63 12.13 14.06
CA GLY A 48 -5.81 12.16 12.59
C GLY A 48 -4.69 12.90 11.82
N PRO A 49 -4.20 14.07 12.29
CA PRO A 49 -3.09 14.76 11.65
C PRO A 49 -1.80 13.93 11.59
N VAL A 50 -1.50 13.17 12.64
CA VAL A 50 -0.32 12.29 12.67
C VAL A 50 -0.50 11.12 11.72
N LYS A 51 -1.70 10.53 11.67
CA LYS A 51 -2.01 9.45 10.70
C LYS A 51 -1.79 9.91 9.26
N ARG A 52 -2.33 11.08 8.91
CA ARG A 52 -2.15 11.70 7.59
C ARG A 52 -0.68 11.95 7.27
N ARG A 53 0.06 12.55 8.21
CA ARG A 53 1.50 12.80 8.03
C ARG A 53 2.28 11.49 7.78
N LEU A 54 2.03 10.44 8.55
CA LEU A 54 2.72 9.16 8.39
C LEU A 54 2.44 8.52 7.04
N GLN A 55 1.18 8.57 6.59
CA GLN A 55 0.79 8.10 5.29
C GLN A 55 1.51 8.89 4.18
N GLU A 56 1.50 10.22 4.26
CA GLU A 56 2.22 11.09 3.31
C GLU A 56 3.72 10.79 3.27
N LEU A 57 4.37 10.62 4.43
CA LEU A 57 5.80 10.31 4.50
C LEU A 57 6.12 8.97 3.84
N PHE A 58 5.30 7.94 4.07
CA PHE A 58 5.46 6.65 3.40
C PHE A 58 5.33 6.79 1.87
N PHE A 59 4.26 7.43 1.39
CA PHE A 59 4.03 7.60 -0.05
C PHE A 59 5.06 8.51 -0.72
N ARG A 60 5.70 9.43 0.02
CA ARG A 60 6.86 10.20 -0.44
C ARG A 60 8.18 9.43 -0.41
N GLY A 61 8.18 8.20 0.10
CA GLY A 61 9.39 7.37 0.19
C GLY A 61 10.38 7.87 1.25
N ASP A 62 9.90 8.51 2.32
CA ASP A 62 10.78 9.03 3.38
C ASP A 62 11.56 7.88 4.05
N PRO A 63 12.91 7.94 4.09
CA PRO A 63 13.74 6.85 4.60
C PRO A 63 13.62 6.63 6.12
N LYS A 64 13.05 7.60 6.86
CA LYS A 64 12.84 7.48 8.32
C LYS A 64 11.65 6.60 8.66
N ILE A 65 10.75 6.36 7.70
CA ILE A 65 9.57 5.52 7.89
C ILE A 65 9.95 4.07 7.60
N ARG A 66 9.76 3.21 8.61
CA ARG A 66 9.83 1.76 8.42
C ARG A 66 8.44 1.24 8.11
N ALA A 67 8.33 0.37 7.12
CA ALA A 67 7.05 -0.20 6.72
C ALA A 67 7.18 -1.72 6.53
N GLU A 68 6.13 -2.44 6.89
CA GLU A 68 6.00 -3.87 6.71
C GLU A 68 4.61 -4.25 6.18
N ILE A 69 4.50 -5.36 5.47
CA ILE A 69 3.18 -5.91 5.11
C ILE A 69 2.46 -6.34 6.38
N ALA A 70 1.30 -5.74 6.65
CA ALA A 70 0.50 -6.09 7.80
C ALA A 70 -0.14 -7.46 7.63
N TRP A 71 -0.28 -8.20 8.74
CA TRP A 71 -1.08 -9.41 8.76
C TRP A 71 -2.57 -9.04 8.69
N ILE A 72 -3.32 -9.72 7.82
CA ILE A 72 -4.77 -9.57 7.72
C ILE A 72 -5.38 -10.87 8.24
N THR A 73 -6.08 -10.80 9.36
CA THR A 73 -6.72 -11.97 9.99
C THR A 73 -7.98 -12.41 9.26
N SER A 74 -8.68 -11.49 8.60
CA SER A 74 -9.91 -11.77 7.85
C SER A 74 -9.59 -12.21 6.42
N GLU A 75 -9.95 -13.44 6.07
CA GLU A 75 -9.74 -13.97 4.72
C GLU A 75 -10.54 -13.19 3.67
N SER A 76 -11.78 -12.81 3.98
CA SER A 76 -12.62 -12.00 3.09
C SER A 76 -11.98 -10.65 2.77
N GLU A 77 -11.38 -10.00 3.77
CA GLU A 77 -10.68 -8.72 3.58
C GLU A 77 -9.41 -8.91 2.75
N ARG A 78 -8.63 -9.96 3.05
CA ARG A 78 -7.43 -10.32 2.28
C ARG A 78 -7.77 -10.54 0.81
N ASP A 79 -8.82 -11.30 0.54
CA ASP A 79 -9.22 -11.63 -0.84
C ASP A 79 -9.80 -10.41 -1.57
N GLU A 80 -10.55 -9.54 -0.88
CA GLU A 80 -11.03 -8.27 -1.45
C GLU A 80 -9.87 -7.35 -1.83
N LEU A 81 -8.90 -7.17 -0.93
CA LEU A 81 -7.73 -6.35 -1.18
C LEU A 81 -6.87 -6.94 -2.30
N ALA A 82 -6.68 -8.26 -2.31
CA ALA A 82 -5.95 -8.97 -3.36
C ALA A 82 -6.60 -8.78 -4.74
N ARG A 83 -7.93 -8.90 -4.84
CA ARG A 83 -8.69 -8.62 -6.09
C ARG A 83 -8.50 -7.18 -6.58
N LYS A 84 -8.31 -6.23 -5.66
CA LYS A 84 -8.05 -4.81 -5.96
C LYS A 84 -6.57 -4.50 -6.19
N GLY A 85 -5.66 -5.49 -6.09
CA GLY A 85 -4.22 -5.27 -6.17
C GLY A 85 -3.66 -4.47 -4.99
N ARG A 86 -4.30 -4.54 -3.84
CA ARG A 86 -4.01 -3.75 -2.63
C ARG A 86 -3.60 -4.65 -1.48
N VAL A 87 -2.90 -4.07 -0.51
CA VAL A 87 -2.48 -4.75 0.72
C VAL A 87 -2.52 -3.77 1.88
N LYS A 88 -2.62 -4.30 3.11
CA LYS A 88 -2.40 -3.51 4.31
C LYS A 88 -0.91 -3.39 4.59
N VAL A 89 -0.50 -2.18 4.90
CA VAL A 89 0.87 -1.81 5.25
C VAL A 89 0.84 -1.23 6.64
N LYS A 90 1.70 -1.75 7.51
CA LYS A 90 1.95 -1.21 8.82
C LYS A 90 3.23 -0.37 8.76
N VAL A 91 3.10 0.92 9.03
CA VAL A 91 4.23 1.84 9.16
C VAL A 91 4.54 2.11 10.62
N LYS A 92 5.83 2.28 10.92
CA LYS A 92 6.34 2.63 12.23
C LYS A 92 7.32 3.78 12.09
N GLU A 93 7.05 4.87 12.79
CA GLU A 93 7.98 6.00 12.92
C GLU A 93 8.95 5.77 14.10
N SER A 94 10.10 6.44 14.08
CA SER A 94 11.11 6.39 15.15
C SER A 94 10.56 6.77 16.53
N ALA A 95 9.55 7.64 16.59
CA ALA A 95 8.88 8.03 17.82
C ALA A 95 8.00 6.91 18.44
N GLY A 96 7.86 5.77 17.77
CA GLY A 96 7.09 4.61 18.24
C GLY A 96 5.65 4.56 17.72
N THR A 97 5.16 5.64 17.09
CA THR A 97 3.83 5.67 16.47
C THR A 97 3.73 4.64 15.35
N THR A 98 2.65 3.86 15.39
CA THR A 98 2.37 2.81 14.40
C THR A 98 1.03 3.10 13.74
N LEU A 99 0.97 2.97 12.42
CA LEU A 99 -0.24 3.16 11.64
C LEU A 99 -0.38 2.04 10.62
N THR A 100 -1.58 1.50 10.46
CA THR A 100 -1.89 0.57 9.38
C THR A 100 -2.77 1.27 8.35
N PHE A 101 -2.45 1.16 7.06
CA PHE A 101 -3.27 1.68 5.97
C PHE A 101 -3.14 0.84 4.70
N THR A 102 -3.99 1.10 3.73
CA THR A 102 -4.03 0.35 2.47
C THR A 102 -3.10 0.96 1.42
N ALA A 103 -2.27 0.14 0.76
CA ALA A 103 -1.39 0.56 -0.33
C ALA A 103 -1.49 -0.39 -1.54
N ALA A 104 -1.02 0.06 -2.71
CA ALA A 104 -1.06 -0.71 -3.95
C ALA A 104 0.16 -1.62 -4.03
N LEU A 105 -0.05 -2.92 -4.21
CA LEU A 105 1.00 -3.92 -4.18
C LEU A 105 2.04 -3.74 -5.30
N ASP A 106 1.63 -3.22 -6.47
CA ASP A 106 2.53 -2.96 -7.60
C ASP A 106 3.55 -1.85 -7.29
N ASN A 107 3.18 -0.92 -6.41
CA ASN A 107 4.01 0.20 -6.01
C ASN A 107 4.91 -0.11 -4.81
N LEU A 108 4.99 -1.39 -4.41
CA LEU A 108 5.80 -1.83 -3.28
C LEU A 108 6.97 -2.70 -3.74
N GLU A 109 8.08 -2.52 -3.04
CA GLU A 109 9.25 -3.38 -3.15
C GLU A 109 9.78 -3.77 -1.78
N LYS A 110 10.49 -4.91 -1.72
CA LYS A 110 11.11 -5.36 -0.49
C LYS A 110 12.22 -4.37 -0.13
N SER A 111 12.20 -3.88 1.11
CA SER A 111 13.35 -3.17 1.65
C SER A 111 14.50 -4.18 1.74
N ARG A 112 15.62 -3.87 1.09
CA ARG A 112 16.88 -4.56 1.36
C ARG A 112 17.41 -4.16 2.73
#